data_AF-A0A1C7DBM5-F1
#
_entry.id   AF-A0A1C7DBM5-F1
#
_cell.length_a   1.000
_cell.length_b   1.000
_cell.length_c   1.000
_cell.angle_alpha   90.00
_cell.angle_beta   90.00
_cell.angle_gamma   90.00
#
_symmetry.space_group_name_H-M   'P 1'
#
loop_
_entity.id
_entity.type
_entity.pdbx_description
1 polymer ?
#
loop_
_entity_poly.entity_id
_entity_poly.type
_entity_poly.pdbx_seq_one_letter_code
_entity_poly.pdbx_strand_id
1 'polypeptide(L)'
;MNQDMVNRSGEKVLGIIGIVFNILAIALIGVAMASYSTMPEMRQFMEDEILADPTITNPEDVQIMLDMMSSGFTVMGWVMIALLGLSTILAIIALVNLRKKGKASVAGIFFILAGLFAGLLSPTSIVFYIAAIMCFVRKPQIQHKQSLRDDDFKYQEDQLHRKEDSVPREEEVRRDDTTTTRNDDDTPYRPL
;
A
#
# COMPACT_ATOMS: atom_id res chain seq x y z
N MET A 1 -13.41 2.03 -25.90
CA MET A 1 -12.26 1.38 -25.25
C MET A 1 -12.33 1.68 -23.76
N ASN A 2 -12.83 0.74 -22.96
CA ASN A 2 -12.80 0.87 -21.51
C ASN A 2 -11.42 0.41 -21.03
N GLN A 3 -10.58 1.35 -20.62
CA GLN A 3 -9.35 0.99 -19.90
C GLN A 3 -9.76 0.59 -18.48
N ASP A 4 -9.79 -0.72 -18.23
CA ASP A 4 -9.88 -1.25 -16.88
C ASP A 4 -8.63 -0.83 -16.11
N MET A 5 -8.75 0.28 -15.40
CA MET A 5 -7.80 0.75 -14.41
C MET A 5 -7.67 -0.36 -13.37
N VAL A 6 -6.60 -1.16 -13.43
CA VAL A 6 -6.41 -2.28 -12.50
C VAL A 6 -6.46 -1.74 -11.07
N ASN A 7 -7.61 -1.95 -10.44
CA ASN A 7 -7.95 -1.25 -9.23
C ASN A 7 -7.13 -1.87 -8.11
N ARG A 8 -6.33 -1.07 -7.39
CA ARG A 8 -5.65 -1.48 -6.14
C ARG A 8 -6.67 -1.64 -4.99
N SER A 9 -7.90 -2.06 -5.31
CA SER A 9 -9.01 -2.17 -4.38
C SER A 9 -8.86 -3.36 -3.45
N GLY A 10 -8.35 -4.49 -3.93
CA GLY A 10 -8.17 -5.70 -3.10
C GLY A 10 -7.30 -5.46 -1.86
N GLU A 11 -6.10 -4.90 -2.03
CA GLU A 11 -5.18 -4.57 -0.94
C GLU A 11 -5.78 -3.54 0.03
N LYS A 12 -6.48 -2.52 -0.49
CA LYS A 12 -7.15 -1.50 0.33
C LYS A 12 -8.28 -2.10 1.15
N VAL A 13 -9.14 -2.90 0.52
CA VAL A 13 -10.27 -3.57 1.17
C VAL A 13 -9.76 -4.51 2.24
N LEU A 14 -8.74 -5.31 1.97
CA LEU A 14 -8.18 -6.23 2.96
C LEU A 14 -7.54 -5.51 4.15
N GLY A 15 -6.82 -4.40 3.89
CA GLY A 15 -6.28 -3.55 4.95
C GLY A 15 -7.38 -2.92 5.82
N ILE A 16 -8.46 -2.44 5.20
CA ILE A 16 -9.62 -1.89 5.92
C ILE A 16 -10.30 -2.96 6.77
N ILE A 17 -10.51 -4.15 6.21
CA ILE A 17 -11.10 -5.30 6.94
C ILE A 17 -10.24 -5.63 8.16
N GLY A 18 -8.92 -5.72 8.02
CA GLY A 18 -8.02 -5.97 9.14
C GLY A 18 -8.10 -4.90 10.24
N ILE A 19 -8.19 -3.62 9.87
CA ILE A 19 -8.38 -2.51 10.84
C ILE A 19 -9.72 -2.67 11.58
N VAL A 20 -10.80 -2.98 10.87
CA VAL A 20 -12.13 -3.18 11.46
C VAL A 20 -12.10 -4.32 12.47
N PHE A 21 -11.49 -5.46 12.12
CA PHE A 21 -11.33 -6.57 13.06
C PHE A 21 -10.45 -6.20 14.26
N ASN A 22 -9.41 -5.38 14.09
CA ASN A 22 -8.59 -4.91 15.21
C ASN A 22 -9.41 -4.06 16.19
N ILE A 23 -10.20 -3.12 15.67
CA ILE A 23 -11.10 -2.29 16.48
C ILE A 23 -12.12 -3.17 17.20
N LEU A 24 -12.69 -4.16 16.51
CA LEU A 24 -13.63 -5.11 17.08
C LEU A 24 -12.98 -5.95 18.20
N ALA A 25 -11.73 -6.41 18.01
CA ALA A 25 -10.99 -7.12 19.03
C ALA A 25 -10.71 -6.25 20.27
N ILE A 26 -10.31 -4.98 20.08
CA ILE A 26 -10.14 -4.01 21.17
C ILE A 26 -11.46 -3.83 21.92
N ALA A 27 -12.57 -3.67 21.21
CA ALA A 27 -13.89 -3.52 21.81
C ALA A 27 -14.31 -4.77 22.61
N LEU A 28 -14.08 -5.97 22.07
CA LEU A 28 -14.38 -7.22 22.76
C LEU A 28 -13.56 -7.39 24.04
N ILE A 29 -12.25 -7.09 24.00
CA ILE A 29 -11.39 -7.13 25.19
C ILE A 29 -11.87 -6.10 26.22
N GLY A 30 -12.19 -4.87 25.78
CA GLY A 30 -12.72 -3.83 26.66
C GLY A 30 -14.04 -4.22 27.33
N VAL A 31 -14.97 -4.83 26.58
CA VAL A 31 -16.23 -5.35 27.11
C VAL A 31 -15.99 -6.51 28.07
N ALA A 32 -15.07 -7.43 27.76
CA ALA A 32 -14.73 -8.54 28.65
C ALA A 32 -14.14 -8.05 29.98
N MET A 33 -13.24 -7.08 29.95
CA MET A 33 -12.67 -6.45 31.15
C MET A 33 -13.73 -5.71 31.96
N ALA A 34 -14.59 -4.92 31.29
CA ALA A 34 -15.67 -4.22 31.94
C ALA A 34 -16.63 -5.22 32.61
N SER A 35 -17.02 -6.28 31.90
CA SER A 35 -17.91 -7.33 32.44
C SER A 35 -17.31 -8.04 33.65
N TYR A 36 -16.00 -8.33 33.63
CA TYR A 36 -15.31 -8.92 34.77
C TYR A 36 -15.28 -7.97 35.99
N SER A 37 -15.17 -6.67 35.76
CA SER A 37 -15.19 -5.67 36.84
C SER A 37 -16.60 -5.45 37.44
N THR A 38 -17.66 -5.70 36.67
CA THR A 38 -19.05 -5.43 37.06
C THR A 38 -19.80 -6.65 37.60
N MET A 39 -19.21 -7.85 37.57
CA MET A 39 -19.80 -9.08 38.10
C MET A 39 -19.14 -9.51 39.42
N PRO A 40 -19.53 -8.91 40.57
CA PRO A 40 -19.03 -9.32 41.88
C PRO A 40 -19.44 -10.76 42.22
N GLU A 41 -20.58 -11.24 41.71
CA GLU A 41 -21.04 -12.62 41.89
C GLU A 41 -20.05 -13.65 41.33
N MET A 42 -19.37 -13.34 40.22
CA MET A 42 -18.35 -14.22 39.65
C MET A 42 -17.14 -14.33 40.58
N ARG A 43 -16.76 -13.22 41.24
CA ARG A 43 -15.65 -13.22 42.22
C ARG A 43 -16.03 -14.01 43.47
N GLN A 44 -17.25 -13.82 43.98
CA GLN A 44 -17.76 -14.56 45.13
C GLN A 44 -17.86 -16.06 44.84
N PHE A 45 -18.38 -16.43 43.67
CA PHE A 45 -18.43 -17.82 43.24
C PHE A 45 -17.04 -18.47 43.20
N MET A 46 -16.04 -17.77 42.64
CA MET A 46 -14.66 -18.28 42.63
C MET A 46 -14.05 -18.36 44.04
N GLU A 47 -14.35 -17.41 44.92
CA GLU A 47 -13.90 -17.42 46.33
C GLU A 47 -14.49 -18.61 47.09
N ASP A 48 -15.80 -18.84 46.98
CA ASP A 48 -16.50 -19.96 47.62
C ASP A 48 -16.00 -21.33 47.12
N GLU A 49 -15.73 -21.47 45.83
CA GLU A 49 -15.19 -22.71 45.23
C GLU A 49 -13.75 -22.99 45.72
N ILE A 50 -12.91 -21.96 45.84
CA ILE A 50 -11.54 -22.11 46.34
C ILE A 50 -11.54 -22.42 47.85
N LEU A 51 -12.41 -21.75 48.63
CA LEU A 51 -12.54 -22.00 50.07
C LEU A 51 -13.12 -23.39 50.39
N ALA A 52 -13.82 -24.02 49.44
CA ALA A 52 -14.29 -25.39 49.57
C ALA A 52 -13.16 -26.44 49.43
N ASP A 53 -11.97 -26.05 48.96
CA ASP A 53 -10.82 -26.95 48.82
C ASP A 53 -10.13 -27.19 50.18
N PRO A 54 -10.02 -28.45 50.65
CA PRO A 54 -9.39 -28.78 51.93
C PRO A 54 -7.89 -28.51 52.00
N THR A 55 -7.23 -28.19 50.88
CA THR A 55 -5.82 -27.78 50.83
C THR A 55 -5.60 -26.32 51.21
N ILE A 56 -6.65 -25.50 51.17
CA ILE A 56 -6.58 -24.11 51.59
C ILE A 56 -6.55 -24.03 53.12
N THR A 57 -5.42 -23.55 53.64
CA THR A 57 -5.17 -23.51 55.09
C THR A 57 -5.58 -22.17 55.70
N ASN A 58 -5.50 -21.07 54.93
CA ASN A 58 -5.92 -19.74 55.37
C ASN A 58 -6.83 -19.07 54.33
N PRO A 59 -7.93 -18.44 54.76
CA PRO A 59 -8.83 -17.70 53.87
C PRO A 59 -8.19 -16.40 53.31
N GLU A 60 -7.25 -15.78 54.02
CA GLU A 60 -6.53 -14.60 53.51
C GLU A 60 -5.68 -14.91 52.26
N ASP A 61 -5.11 -16.12 52.18
CA ASP A 61 -4.30 -16.54 51.03
C ASP A 61 -5.14 -16.60 49.75
N VAL A 62 -6.42 -16.96 49.86
CA VAL A 62 -7.39 -16.99 48.75
C VAL A 62 -7.63 -15.59 48.20
N GLN A 63 -7.79 -14.62 49.09
CA GLN A 63 -8.08 -13.24 48.71
C GLN A 63 -6.89 -12.59 48.01
N ILE A 64 -5.67 -12.84 48.51
CA ILE A 64 -4.42 -12.41 47.85
C ILE A 64 -4.29 -13.07 46.47
N MET A 65 -4.60 -14.36 46.34
CA MET A 65 -4.53 -15.07 45.07
C MET A 65 -5.51 -14.51 44.03
N LEU A 66 -6.76 -14.29 44.42
CA LEU A 66 -7.80 -13.71 43.55
C LEU A 66 -7.44 -12.29 43.12
N ASP A 67 -6.90 -11.48 44.02
CA ASP A 67 -6.52 -10.10 43.71
C ASP A 67 -5.30 -10.06 42.77
N MET A 68 -4.32 -10.96 42.97
CA MET A 68 -3.17 -11.12 42.07
C MET A 68 -3.60 -11.62 40.68
N MET A 69 -4.56 -12.55 40.60
CA MET A 69 -5.12 -13.00 39.33
C MET A 69 -5.90 -11.88 38.63
N SER A 70 -6.70 -11.11 39.37
CA SER A 70 -7.50 -10.02 38.82
C SER A 70 -6.64 -8.87 38.29
N SER A 71 -5.59 -8.51 39.03
CA SER A 71 -4.62 -7.49 38.63
C SER A 71 -3.80 -7.95 37.43
N GLY A 72 -3.35 -9.21 37.43
CA GLY A 72 -2.66 -9.82 36.29
C GLY A 72 -3.51 -9.80 35.01
N PHE A 73 -4.78 -10.20 35.09
CA PHE A 73 -5.72 -10.14 33.97
C PHE A 73 -5.93 -8.70 33.46
N THR A 74 -6.06 -7.75 34.39
CA THR A 74 -6.24 -6.34 34.05
C THR A 74 -5.02 -5.76 33.33
N VAL A 75 -3.82 -6.00 33.86
CA VAL A 75 -2.55 -5.55 33.26
C VAL A 75 -2.38 -6.16 31.87
N MET A 76 -2.58 -7.48 31.73
CA MET A 76 -2.49 -8.16 30.44
C MET A 76 -3.51 -7.63 29.43
N GLY A 77 -4.73 -7.36 29.86
CA GLY A 77 -5.76 -6.74 29.01
C GLY A 77 -5.33 -5.38 28.45
N TRP A 78 -4.80 -4.49 29.31
CA TRP A 78 -4.28 -3.19 28.87
C TRP A 78 -3.07 -3.30 27.95
N VAL A 79 -2.15 -4.23 28.23
CA VAL A 79 -0.99 -4.50 27.37
C VAL A 79 -1.45 -4.98 25.99
N MET A 80 -2.43 -5.88 25.93
CA MET A 80 -3.02 -6.34 24.67
C MET A 80 -3.69 -5.19 23.92
N ILE A 81 -4.49 -4.36 24.58
CA ILE A 81 -5.12 -3.18 23.96
C ILE A 81 -4.06 -2.23 23.40
N ALA A 82 -2.96 -1.99 24.11
CA ALA A 82 -1.86 -1.16 23.65
C ALA A 82 -1.16 -1.76 22.41
N LEU A 83 -0.90 -3.07 22.40
CA LEU A 83 -0.34 -3.80 21.26
C LEU A 83 -1.24 -3.73 20.02
N LEU A 84 -2.54 -3.99 20.20
CA LEU A 84 -3.57 -3.88 19.16
C LEU A 84 -3.70 -2.43 18.66
N GLY A 85 -3.61 -1.44 19.55
CA GLY A 85 -3.58 -0.02 19.18
C GLY A 85 -2.36 0.32 18.32
N LEU A 86 -1.17 -0.12 18.72
CA LEU A 86 0.06 0.07 17.96
C LEU A 86 -0.03 -0.60 16.58
N SER A 87 -0.49 -1.86 16.55
CA SER A 87 -0.76 -2.59 15.31
C SER A 87 -1.68 -1.81 14.37
N THR A 88 -2.74 -1.20 14.91
CA THR A 88 -3.69 -0.39 14.13
C THR A 88 -3.03 0.85 13.53
N ILE A 89 -2.14 1.53 14.27
CA ILE A 89 -1.38 2.68 13.75
C ILE A 89 -0.49 2.24 12.58
N LEU A 90 0.23 1.11 12.70
CA LEU A 90 1.04 0.58 11.61
C LEU A 90 0.17 0.22 10.38
N ALA A 91 -1.00 -0.39 10.59
CA ALA A 91 -1.92 -0.73 9.51
C ALA A 91 -2.45 0.53 8.78
N ILE A 92 -2.71 1.62 9.50
CA ILE A 92 -3.11 2.91 8.91
C ILE A 92 -1.96 3.49 8.06
N ILE A 93 -0.73 3.48 8.59
CA ILE A 93 0.45 3.95 7.85
C ILE A 93 0.65 3.11 6.57
N ALA A 94 0.48 1.80 6.65
CA ALA A 94 0.51 0.90 5.51
C ALA A 94 -0.54 1.30 4.46
N LEU A 95 -1.78 1.53 4.88
CA LEU A 95 -2.90 1.89 3.99
C LEU A 95 -2.69 3.25 3.31
N VAL A 96 -2.14 4.24 4.03
CA VAL A 96 -1.80 5.56 3.46
C VAL A 96 -0.66 5.43 2.44
N ASN A 97 0.37 4.64 2.75
CA ASN A 97 1.49 4.43 1.84
C ASN A 97 1.06 3.69 0.57
N LEU A 98 0.06 2.80 0.68
CA LEU A 98 -0.58 2.12 -0.44
C LEU A 98 -1.30 3.08 -1.41
N ARG A 99 -1.76 4.25 -0.92
CA ARG A 99 -2.36 5.30 -1.77
C ARG A 99 -1.30 6.04 -2.60
N LYS A 100 -0.04 6.11 -2.17
CA LYS A 100 1.04 6.76 -2.94
C LYS A 100 1.53 5.81 -4.03
N LYS A 101 1.38 6.23 -5.29
CA LYS A 101 1.80 5.45 -6.48
C LYS A 101 3.29 5.07 -6.34
N GLY A 102 3.59 3.77 -6.38
CA GLY A 102 4.96 3.23 -6.45
C GLY A 102 5.52 2.59 -5.17
N LYS A 103 4.90 2.76 -3.98
CA LYS A 103 5.45 2.27 -2.69
C LYS A 103 4.71 1.05 -2.10
N ALA A 104 4.20 0.17 -2.95
CA ALA A 104 3.43 -1.01 -2.53
C ALA A 104 4.24 -1.94 -1.61
N SER A 105 5.51 -2.17 -1.93
CA SER A 105 6.39 -3.06 -1.19
C SER A 105 6.64 -2.58 0.25
N VAL A 106 6.68 -1.26 0.46
CA VAL A 106 6.87 -0.67 1.79
C VAL A 106 5.60 -0.83 2.63
N ALA A 107 4.42 -0.71 2.02
CA ALA A 107 3.15 -0.97 2.71
C ALA A 107 3.03 -2.43 3.17
N GLY A 108 3.53 -3.39 2.38
CA GLY A 108 3.55 -4.80 2.75
C GLY A 108 4.35 -5.08 4.02
N ILE A 109 5.53 -4.47 4.18
CA ILE A 109 6.36 -4.59 5.38
C ILE A 109 5.62 -4.08 6.61
N PHE A 110 4.94 -2.93 6.49
CA PHE A 110 4.13 -2.38 7.59
C PHE A 110 2.96 -3.29 7.96
N PHE A 111 2.35 -4.00 7.00
CA PHE A 111 1.33 -5.00 7.30
C PHE A 111 1.88 -6.25 8.00
N ILE A 112 3.09 -6.73 7.64
CA ILE A 112 3.75 -7.81 8.40
C ILE A 112 3.96 -7.38 9.84
N LEU A 113 4.49 -6.17 10.06
CA LEU A 113 4.72 -5.64 11.41
C LEU A 113 3.41 -5.46 12.17
N ALA A 114 2.36 -4.93 11.51
CA ALA A 114 1.04 -4.81 12.10
C ALA A 114 0.46 -6.18 12.51
N GLY A 115 0.62 -7.21 11.66
CA GLY A 115 0.22 -8.58 11.95
C GLY A 115 1.00 -9.19 13.11
N LEU A 116 2.31 -8.94 13.19
CA LEU A 116 3.14 -9.39 14.30
C LEU A 116 2.66 -8.83 15.64
N PHE A 117 2.38 -7.52 15.71
CA PHE A 117 1.87 -6.88 16.92
C PHE A 117 0.41 -7.23 17.24
N ALA A 118 -0.39 -7.58 16.23
CA ALA A 118 -1.74 -8.11 16.40
C ALA A 118 -1.77 -9.56 16.95
N GLY A 119 -0.62 -10.22 17.04
CA GLY A 119 -0.46 -11.57 17.56
C GLY A 119 -0.45 -12.64 16.48
N LEU A 120 0.44 -13.63 16.60
CA LEU A 120 0.78 -14.57 15.52
C LEU A 120 -0.39 -15.41 14.98
N LEU A 121 -1.41 -15.68 15.80
CA LEU A 121 -2.58 -16.51 15.48
C LEU A 121 -3.92 -15.79 15.61
N SER A 122 -3.91 -14.48 15.84
CA SER A 122 -5.15 -13.72 15.89
C SER A 122 -5.83 -13.71 14.50
N PRO A 123 -7.16 -13.83 14.41
CA PRO A 123 -7.86 -13.66 13.13
C PRO A 123 -7.53 -12.32 12.46
N THR A 124 -7.20 -11.28 13.24
CA THR A 124 -6.73 -9.98 12.71
C THR A 124 -5.38 -10.07 12.00
N SER A 125 -4.42 -10.81 12.56
CA SER A 125 -3.07 -10.91 11.99
C SER A 125 -3.04 -11.70 10.70
N ILE A 126 -3.88 -12.73 10.57
CA ILE A 126 -4.02 -13.50 9.34
C ILE A 126 -4.45 -12.59 8.18
N VAL A 127 -5.42 -11.71 8.40
CA VAL A 127 -5.86 -10.75 7.38
C VAL A 127 -4.72 -9.79 7.00
N PHE A 128 -3.94 -9.31 7.98
CA PHE A 128 -2.76 -8.46 7.71
C PHE A 128 -1.65 -9.19 6.96
N TYR A 129 -1.38 -10.47 7.25
CA TYR A 129 -0.40 -11.26 6.51
C TYR A 129 -0.81 -11.49 5.07
N ILE A 130 -2.09 -11.78 4.80
CA ILE A 130 -2.59 -11.89 3.43
C ILE A 130 -2.46 -10.54 2.71
N ALA A 131 -2.74 -9.42 3.38
CA ALA A 131 -2.58 -8.08 2.81
C ALA A 131 -1.11 -7.78 2.47
N ALA A 132 -0.19 -8.19 3.33
CA ALA A 132 1.24 -8.07 3.11
C ALA A 132 1.71 -8.90 1.90
N ILE A 133 1.28 -10.16 1.82
CA ILE A 133 1.61 -11.05 0.69
C ILE A 133 1.05 -10.45 -0.61
N MET A 134 -0.18 -9.94 -0.62
CA MET A 134 -0.73 -9.26 -1.81
C MET A 134 0.08 -8.02 -2.22
N CYS A 135 0.62 -7.26 -1.25
CA CYS A 135 1.51 -6.13 -1.54
C CYS A 135 2.84 -6.56 -2.17
N PHE A 136 3.37 -7.75 -1.83
CA PHE A 136 4.62 -8.28 -2.39
C PHE A 136 4.43 -9.01 -3.72
N VAL A 137 3.34 -9.77 -3.86
CA VAL A 137 3.07 -10.58 -5.06
C VAL A 137 2.68 -9.70 -6.26
N ARG A 138 2.05 -8.55 -6.02
CA ARG A 138 1.75 -7.62 -7.11
C ARG A 138 3.00 -6.87 -7.54
N LYS A 139 3.51 -7.21 -8.73
CA LYS A 139 4.52 -6.40 -9.42
C LYS A 139 4.07 -4.93 -9.40
N PRO A 140 4.94 -3.97 -9.04
CA PRO A 140 4.61 -2.57 -9.20
C PRO A 140 4.24 -2.39 -10.65
N GLN A 141 3.03 -1.89 -10.90
CA GLN A 141 2.66 -1.41 -12.22
C GLN A 141 3.67 -0.30 -12.51
N ILE A 142 4.76 -0.64 -13.20
CA ILE A 142 5.59 0.32 -13.90
C ILE A 142 4.55 1.13 -14.66
N GLN A 143 4.48 2.44 -14.38
CA GLN A 143 3.61 3.30 -15.14
C GLN A 143 4.09 3.22 -16.59
N HIS A 144 3.53 2.31 -17.36
CA HIS A 144 3.61 2.23 -18.82
C HIS A 144 2.81 3.40 -19.44
N LYS A 145 2.75 4.54 -18.74
CA LYS A 145 2.24 5.81 -19.23
C LYS A 145 3.33 6.88 -19.29
N GLN A 146 4.54 6.61 -18.78
CA GLN A 146 5.69 7.49 -18.96
C GLN A 146 6.59 7.05 -20.13
N SER A 147 6.77 5.75 -20.40
CA SER A 147 7.57 5.33 -21.57
C SER A 147 6.89 5.63 -22.91
N LEU A 148 5.55 5.48 -23.02
CA LEU A 148 4.83 5.80 -24.25
C LEU A 148 4.83 7.29 -24.63
N ARG A 149 5.12 8.18 -23.68
CA ARG A 149 5.21 9.61 -23.95
C ARG A 149 6.64 10.02 -24.31
N ASP A 150 7.64 9.45 -23.63
CA ASP A 150 9.05 9.76 -23.93
C ASP A 150 9.54 9.09 -25.22
N ASP A 151 9.03 7.91 -25.58
CA ASP A 151 9.39 7.25 -26.85
C ASP A 151 8.86 8.04 -28.07
N ASP A 152 7.64 8.60 -28.00
CA ASP A 152 7.02 9.36 -29.10
C ASP A 152 7.77 10.66 -29.42
N PHE A 153 8.26 11.37 -28.39
CA PHE A 153 9.12 12.55 -28.58
C PHE A 153 10.46 12.19 -29.22
N LYS A 154 11.05 11.05 -28.84
CA LYS A 154 12.36 10.62 -29.34
C LYS A 154 12.33 10.28 -30.83
N TYR A 155 11.28 9.60 -31.30
CA TYR A 155 11.10 9.35 -32.74
C TYR A 155 10.81 10.63 -33.54
N GLN A 156 10.16 11.61 -32.92
CA GLN A 156 9.86 12.88 -33.59
C GLN A 156 11.08 13.79 -33.70
N GLU A 157 11.96 13.81 -32.70
CA GLU A 157 13.23 14.55 -32.71
C GLU A 157 14.22 13.93 -33.72
N ASP A 158 14.34 12.60 -33.76
CA ASP A 158 15.20 11.89 -34.73
C ASP A 158 14.77 12.14 -36.18
N GLN A 159 13.47 12.31 -36.45
CA GLN A 159 12.97 12.63 -37.80
C GLN A 159 13.15 14.09 -38.21
N LEU A 160 13.22 15.02 -37.26
CA LEU A 160 13.57 16.42 -37.52
C LEU A 160 15.05 16.56 -37.85
N HIS A 161 15.92 15.93 -37.05
CA HIS A 161 17.37 15.89 -37.31
C HIS A 161 17.70 15.24 -38.67
N ARG A 162 17.02 14.14 -39.02
CA ARG A 162 17.22 13.48 -40.32
C ARG A 162 16.82 14.36 -41.52
N LYS A 163 15.87 15.28 -41.34
CA LYS A 163 15.47 16.22 -42.40
C LYS A 163 16.46 17.37 -42.54
N GLU A 164 17.03 17.86 -41.44
CA GLU A 164 18.07 18.90 -41.47
C GLU A 164 19.36 18.42 -42.15
N ASP A 165 19.76 17.17 -41.94
CA ASP A 165 20.94 16.58 -42.59
C ASP A 165 20.76 16.29 -44.10
N SER A 166 19.53 16.41 -44.62
CA SER A 166 19.20 16.08 -46.01
C SER A 166 18.99 17.30 -46.91
N VAL A 167 19.33 18.51 -46.45
CA VAL A 167 19.39 19.70 -47.33
C VAL A 167 20.57 19.53 -48.30
N PRO A 168 20.34 19.43 -49.62
CA PRO A 168 21.44 19.40 -50.58
C PRO A 168 22.17 20.73 -50.50
N ARG A 169 23.47 20.66 -50.20
CA ARG A 169 24.40 21.78 -50.33
C ARG A 169 24.41 22.21 -51.80
N GLU A 170 23.74 23.32 -52.12
CA GLU A 170 23.88 23.97 -53.42
C GLU A 170 25.36 24.36 -53.58
N GLU A 171 26.06 23.65 -54.46
CA GLU A 171 27.43 23.99 -54.83
C GLU A 171 27.41 25.29 -55.64
N GLU A 172 27.89 26.33 -55.00
CA GLU A 172 28.23 27.63 -55.56
C GLU A 172 29.39 27.48 -56.57
N VAL A 173 29.09 27.21 -57.84
CA VAL A 173 30.06 27.29 -58.94
C VAL A 173 30.06 28.71 -59.50
N ARG A 174 31.00 29.51 -59.00
CA ARG A 174 31.35 30.83 -59.51
C ARG A 174 32.14 30.70 -60.82
N ARG A 175 31.59 31.22 -61.92
CA ARG A 175 32.37 31.59 -63.13
C ARG A 175 31.87 32.94 -63.64
N ASP A 176 32.72 33.95 -63.49
CA ASP A 176 32.65 35.20 -64.24
C ASP A 176 32.81 34.88 -65.73
N ASP A 177 31.90 35.37 -66.58
CA ASP A 177 32.33 36.18 -67.72
C ASP A 177 31.15 36.98 -68.31
N THR A 178 31.41 38.26 -68.44
CA THR A 178 30.68 39.31 -69.15
C THR A 178 30.31 38.90 -70.58
N THR A 179 29.15 39.34 -71.10
CA THR A 179 28.93 39.96 -72.45
C THR A 179 27.45 39.89 -72.88
N THR A 180 26.77 41.05 -72.83
CA THR A 180 25.83 41.64 -73.81
C THR A 180 24.81 40.79 -74.60
N THR A 181 23.53 41.10 -74.33
CA THR A 181 22.43 41.49 -75.27
C THR A 181 22.10 40.66 -76.54
N ARG A 182 20.80 40.31 -76.59
CA ARG A 182 19.82 40.63 -77.67
C ARG A 182 19.69 39.65 -78.84
N ASN A 183 18.43 39.18 -78.97
CA ASN A 183 17.66 38.71 -80.13
C ASN A 183 18.27 37.60 -81.00
N ASP A 184 17.50 36.54 -81.24
CA ASP A 184 16.73 36.43 -82.47
C ASP A 184 15.70 35.30 -82.39
N ASP A 185 14.56 35.59 -83.03
CA ASP A 185 13.46 34.70 -83.35
C ASP A 185 13.92 33.41 -84.06
N ASP A 186 13.21 32.31 -83.83
CA ASP A 186 12.64 31.49 -84.92
C ASP A 186 11.95 30.23 -84.38
N THR A 187 10.61 30.26 -84.36
CA THR A 187 9.80 29.05 -84.48
C THR A 187 9.84 28.54 -85.92
N PRO A 188 9.77 27.22 -86.15
CA PRO A 188 8.62 26.75 -86.92
C PRO A 188 8.03 25.39 -86.47
N TYR A 189 6.70 25.40 -86.31
CA TYR A 189 5.68 24.41 -86.72
C TYR A 189 5.76 22.90 -86.34
N ARG A 190 4.68 22.47 -85.65
CA ARG A 190 3.98 21.14 -85.66
C ARG A 190 3.66 20.67 -87.10
N PRO A 191 3.25 19.42 -87.45
CA PRO A 191 2.19 18.58 -86.83
C PRO A 191 2.56 17.06 -86.81
N LEU A 192 1.80 16.07 -86.35
CA LEU A 192 0.36 15.81 -86.11
C LEU A 192 0.18 15.14 -84.73
#